data_AF-R7HW38-F1
#
_entry.id   AF-R7HW38-F1
#
_cell.length_a   1.000
_cell.length_b   1.000
_cell.length_c   1.000
_cell.angle_alpha   90.00
_cell.angle_beta   90.00
_cell.angle_gamma   90.00
#
_symmetry.space_group_name_H-M   'P 1'
#
loop_
_entity.id
_entity.type
_entity.pdbx_description
1 polymer ?
#
loop_
_entity_poly.entity_id
_entity_poly.type
_entity_poly.pdbx_seq_one_letter_code
_entity_poly.pdbx_strand_id
1 'polypeptide(L)'
;MGMEMELKQGEIQAHCTDISDGALALVRSVLSIRSISILKGGFEFITDTPEQYNSLNNIIDEVMTTFTDYYYAASEENYLEHPYYQVTLYEGEELKDYHKNYFDNNPLFKVEYERLSDTTNRIAFSVKDKDKCLQALDDYCSKYGYDELWNDEANMLTCEAQDKQLYNLLTEKDYNLNNFVITDIKYIKALCYNEYKEKLSIANATIGIDENNKPVFRCTIADEGFVEGYGKDDNVEDVKAEAKTKADKPKKVRKHFSPSVQDLFNYIKTYAQARDYQIYPYELIGEKPEKLYENMGTLTTMVNRLNEQYREICHDDTITLMKYDKTLECYMITDIWNNKTVI
;
A
#
# COMPACT_ATOMS: atom_id res chain seq x y z
N MET A 1 -39.86 17.33 -22.77
CA MET A 1 -39.92 15.91 -22.36
C MET A 1 -38.57 15.64 -21.76
N GLY A 2 -38.48 15.53 -20.42
CA GLY A 2 -37.23 15.15 -19.77
C GLY A 2 -36.90 13.72 -20.14
N MET A 3 -35.61 13.44 -20.34
CA MET A 3 -35.14 12.11 -20.67
C MET A 3 -35.18 11.27 -19.39
N GLU A 4 -35.95 10.18 -19.40
CA GLU A 4 -35.97 9.20 -18.31
C GLU A 4 -34.70 8.33 -18.43
N MET A 5 -33.86 8.33 -17.40
CA MET A 5 -32.73 7.40 -17.29
C MET A 5 -33.03 6.43 -16.15
N GLU A 6 -33.09 5.14 -16.49
CA GLU A 6 -33.04 4.04 -15.53
C GLU A 6 -31.57 3.73 -15.31
N LEU A 7 -31.07 3.91 -14.09
CA LEU A 7 -29.66 3.80 -13.75
C LEU A 7 -29.17 2.36 -13.87
N LYS A 8 -28.84 1.93 -15.10
CA LYS A 8 -28.42 0.56 -15.41
C LYS A 8 -26.98 0.32 -14.99
N GLN A 9 -26.60 -0.95 -14.78
CA GLN A 9 -25.21 -1.33 -14.51
C GLN A 9 -24.23 -0.73 -15.55
N GLY A 10 -24.61 -0.72 -16.84
CA GLY A 10 -23.82 -0.11 -17.90
C GLY A 10 -23.68 1.41 -17.80
N GLU A 11 -24.61 2.10 -17.14
CA GLU A 11 -24.52 3.54 -16.87
C GLU A 11 -23.57 3.81 -15.70
N ILE A 12 -23.63 3.01 -14.62
CA ILE A 12 -22.63 3.07 -13.52
C ILE A 12 -21.22 2.82 -14.07
N GLN A 13 -21.07 1.82 -14.94
CA GLN A 13 -19.79 1.52 -15.61
C GLN A 13 -19.30 2.68 -16.48
N ALA A 14 -20.20 3.43 -17.13
CA ALA A 14 -19.86 4.61 -17.92
C ALA A 14 -19.48 5.82 -17.04
N HIS A 15 -19.84 5.80 -15.77
CA HIS A 15 -19.49 6.81 -14.76
C HIS A 15 -18.28 6.43 -13.90
N CYS A 16 -17.73 5.22 -14.04
CA CYS A 16 -16.47 4.82 -13.41
C CYS A 16 -15.30 5.59 -14.05
N THR A 17 -15.05 6.80 -13.56
CA THR A 17 -13.91 7.64 -13.92
C THR A 17 -12.71 7.35 -13.03
N ASP A 18 -11.57 7.95 -13.37
CA ASP A 18 -10.44 7.97 -12.44
C ASP A 18 -10.84 8.59 -11.09
N ILE A 19 -10.15 8.15 -10.03
CA ILE A 19 -10.26 8.74 -8.69
C ILE A 19 -8.95 9.44 -8.33
N SER A 20 -9.00 10.42 -7.43
CA SER A 20 -7.81 11.14 -6.98
C SER A 20 -6.81 10.20 -6.31
N ASP A 21 -5.53 10.58 -6.37
CA ASP A 21 -4.47 9.84 -5.68
C ASP A 21 -4.72 9.81 -4.15
N GLY A 22 -5.37 10.86 -3.61
CA GLY A 22 -5.83 10.93 -2.23
C GLY A 22 -6.85 9.84 -1.87
N ALA A 23 -7.88 9.67 -2.70
CA ALA A 23 -8.91 8.65 -2.52
C ALA A 23 -8.32 7.24 -2.60
N LEU A 24 -7.54 6.93 -3.63
CA LEU A 24 -6.92 5.61 -3.77
C LEU A 24 -5.94 5.32 -2.63
N ALA A 25 -5.17 6.32 -2.18
CA ALA A 25 -4.27 6.18 -1.03
C ALA A 25 -5.03 5.91 0.27
N LEU A 26 -6.19 6.54 0.49
CA LEU A 26 -7.04 6.26 1.66
C LEU A 26 -7.56 4.82 1.63
N VAL A 27 -8.10 4.37 0.49
CA VAL A 27 -8.56 2.99 0.28
C VAL A 27 -7.43 2.00 0.57
N ARG A 28 -6.26 2.18 -0.06
CA ARG A 28 -5.14 1.25 0.12
C ARG A 28 -4.62 1.24 1.55
N SER A 29 -4.55 2.41 2.19
CA SER A 29 -4.11 2.52 3.58
C SER A 29 -5.05 1.75 4.51
N VAL A 30 -6.37 1.98 4.42
CA VAL A 30 -7.33 1.31 5.31
C VAL A 30 -7.37 -0.21 5.10
N LEU A 31 -7.16 -0.69 3.86
CA LEU A 31 -7.06 -2.12 3.55
C LEU A 31 -5.80 -2.78 4.12
N SER A 32 -4.75 -1.98 4.32
CA SER A 32 -3.46 -2.40 4.88
C SER A 32 -3.47 -2.46 6.42
N ILE A 33 -4.51 -1.94 7.08
CA ILE A 33 -4.69 -2.08 8.53
C ILE A 33 -4.90 -3.56 8.86
N ARG A 34 -3.99 -4.12 9.67
CA ARG A 34 -4.11 -5.49 10.19
C ARG A 34 -5.29 -5.55 11.17
N SER A 35 -6.09 -6.61 11.11
CA SER A 35 -7.10 -6.94 12.12
C SER A 35 -6.45 -7.38 13.44
N ILE A 36 -5.73 -6.48 14.12
CA ILE A 36 -5.18 -6.71 15.46
C ILE A 36 -6.28 -6.33 16.45
N SER A 37 -6.67 -7.25 17.33
CA SER A 37 -7.85 -7.12 18.21
C SER A 37 -7.84 -5.91 19.17
N ILE A 38 -6.68 -5.25 19.32
CA ILE A 38 -6.46 -4.06 20.16
C ILE A 38 -6.58 -2.76 19.33
N LEU A 39 -6.44 -2.84 18.01
CA LEU A 39 -6.64 -1.77 17.03
C LEU A 39 -7.95 -2.02 16.27
N LYS A 40 -9.08 -1.96 16.99
CA LYS A 40 -10.39 -1.83 16.33
C LYS A 40 -10.43 -0.40 15.75
N GLY A 41 -10.32 -0.11 14.46
CA GLY A 41 -10.29 -0.88 13.23
C GLY A 41 -10.70 0.13 12.16
N GLY A 42 -9.75 0.95 11.70
CA GLY A 42 -9.97 2.13 10.85
C GLY A 42 -8.84 3.16 10.99
N PHE A 43 -8.78 4.12 10.07
CA PHE A 43 -7.95 5.33 10.18
C PHE A 43 -8.70 6.40 10.99
N GLU A 44 -8.00 7.06 11.89
CA GLU A 44 -8.50 8.25 12.57
C GLU A 44 -7.68 9.46 12.16
N PHE A 45 -8.38 10.51 11.75
CA PHE A 45 -7.79 11.79 11.42
C PHE A 45 -8.26 12.84 12.42
N ILE A 46 -7.31 13.63 12.91
CA ILE A 46 -7.58 14.85 13.67
C ILE A 46 -7.28 16.02 12.75
N THR A 47 -8.29 16.87 12.51
CA THR A 47 -8.15 18.08 11.70
C THR A 47 -8.34 19.28 12.59
N ASP A 48 -7.38 20.22 12.57
CA ASP A 48 -7.40 21.42 13.41
C ASP A 48 -7.71 22.70 12.62
N THR A 49 -7.85 22.58 11.30
CA THR A 49 -8.24 23.69 10.43
C THR A 49 -9.41 23.31 9.49
N PRO A 50 -10.23 24.28 9.08
CA PRO A 50 -11.26 24.07 8.06
C PRO A 50 -10.70 23.54 6.74
N GLU A 51 -9.49 23.96 6.35
CA GLU A 51 -8.84 23.52 5.12
C GLU A 51 -8.47 22.03 5.16
N GLN A 52 -7.93 21.56 6.29
CA GLN A 52 -7.64 20.13 6.49
C GLN A 52 -8.91 19.31 6.47
N TYR A 53 -9.95 19.78 7.19
CA TYR A 53 -11.25 19.13 7.22
C TYR A 53 -11.85 19.01 5.81
N ASN A 54 -11.90 20.11 5.05
CA ASN A 54 -12.46 20.13 3.72
C ASN A 54 -11.67 19.25 2.74
N SER A 55 -10.33 19.29 2.80
CA SER A 55 -9.49 18.44 1.93
C SER A 55 -9.72 16.96 2.19
N LEU A 56 -9.79 16.55 3.47
CA LEU A 56 -10.03 15.15 3.82
C LEU A 56 -11.47 14.73 3.51
N ASN A 57 -12.44 15.62 3.73
CA ASN A 57 -13.83 15.33 3.43
C ASN A 57 -14.07 15.11 1.94
N ASN A 58 -13.40 15.86 1.06
CA ASN A 58 -13.47 15.63 -0.39
C ASN A 58 -12.88 14.26 -0.78
N ILE A 59 -11.76 13.87 -0.17
CA ILE A 59 -11.16 12.53 -0.38
C ILE A 59 -12.13 11.43 0.06
N ILE A 60 -12.77 11.60 1.22
CA ILE A 60 -13.74 10.62 1.74
C ILE A 60 -14.97 10.57 0.84
N ASP A 61 -15.51 11.72 0.40
CA ASP A 61 -16.68 11.77 -0.48
C ASP A 61 -16.43 10.98 -1.77
N GLU A 62 -15.29 11.18 -2.42
CA GLU A 62 -14.90 10.44 -3.62
C GLU A 62 -14.76 8.92 -3.37
N VAL A 63 -14.26 8.50 -2.19
CA VAL A 63 -14.19 7.08 -1.83
C VAL A 63 -15.58 6.48 -1.59
N MET A 64 -16.43 7.22 -0.86
CA MET A 64 -17.79 6.77 -0.52
C MET A 64 -18.72 6.74 -1.75
N THR A 65 -18.33 7.39 -2.85
CA THR A 65 -19.15 7.57 -4.05
C THR A 65 -18.47 6.90 -5.25
N THR A 66 -17.58 7.61 -5.96
CA THR A 66 -16.91 7.14 -7.18
C THR A 66 -16.17 5.82 -7.01
N PHE A 67 -15.38 5.64 -5.93
CA PHE A 67 -14.71 4.35 -5.72
C PHE A 67 -15.70 3.23 -5.39
N THR A 68 -16.79 3.54 -4.67
CA THR A 68 -17.82 2.55 -4.33
C THR A 68 -18.58 2.08 -5.59
N ASP A 69 -18.67 2.90 -6.63
CA ASP A 69 -19.29 2.51 -7.90
C ASP A 69 -18.54 1.38 -8.61
N TYR A 70 -17.22 1.23 -8.42
CA TYR A 70 -16.46 0.07 -8.93
C TYR A 70 -16.95 -1.26 -8.33
N TYR A 71 -17.40 -1.26 -7.07
CA TYR A 71 -18.03 -2.45 -6.47
C TYR A 71 -19.35 -2.78 -7.18
N TYR A 72 -20.22 -1.79 -7.35
CA TYR A 72 -21.52 -1.98 -7.97
C TYR A 72 -21.40 -2.35 -9.46
N ALA A 73 -20.38 -1.84 -10.15
CA ALA A 73 -20.10 -2.11 -11.55
C ALA A 73 -19.53 -3.53 -11.79
N ALA A 74 -18.83 -4.11 -10.80
CA ALA A 74 -18.08 -5.36 -10.94
C ALA A 74 -18.95 -6.60 -11.23
N SER A 75 -20.22 -6.63 -10.82
CA SER A 75 -21.12 -7.75 -11.12
C SER A 75 -22.60 -7.36 -11.08
N GLU A 76 -23.44 -8.15 -11.74
CA GLU A 76 -24.90 -7.98 -11.67
C GLU A 76 -25.41 -8.15 -10.23
N GLU A 77 -24.84 -9.09 -9.46
CA GLU A 77 -25.20 -9.31 -8.05
C GLU A 77 -24.90 -8.07 -7.19
N ASN A 78 -23.74 -7.45 -7.38
CA ASN A 78 -23.39 -6.23 -6.65
C ASN A 78 -24.29 -5.06 -7.07
N TYR A 79 -24.61 -4.94 -8.35
CA TYR A 79 -25.51 -3.92 -8.88
C TYR A 79 -26.91 -3.98 -8.22
N LEU A 80 -27.41 -5.17 -7.86
CA LEU A 80 -28.67 -5.31 -7.13
C LEU A 80 -28.63 -4.68 -5.72
N GLU A 81 -27.45 -4.51 -5.14
CA GLU A 81 -27.25 -3.81 -3.86
C GLU A 81 -27.18 -2.29 -4.01
N HIS A 82 -27.13 -1.75 -5.23
CA HIS A 82 -27.00 -0.32 -5.47
C HIS A 82 -28.19 0.44 -4.85
N PRO A 83 -27.96 1.52 -4.08
CA PRO A 83 -29.02 2.23 -3.36
C PRO A 83 -30.07 2.87 -4.28
N TYR A 84 -29.72 3.07 -5.55
CA TYR A 84 -30.60 3.58 -6.59
C TYR A 84 -31.02 2.52 -7.63
N TYR A 85 -30.89 1.23 -7.29
CA TYR A 85 -31.40 0.15 -8.15
C TYR A 85 -32.89 0.36 -8.46
N GLN A 86 -33.26 0.35 -9.75
CA GLN A 86 -34.60 0.61 -10.28
C GLN A 86 -35.16 2.03 -10.01
N VAL A 87 -34.32 2.97 -9.57
CA VAL A 87 -34.73 4.38 -9.45
C VAL A 87 -34.63 5.05 -10.82
N THR A 88 -35.72 5.69 -11.24
CA THR A 88 -35.73 6.57 -12.42
C THR A 88 -35.30 7.96 -11.99
N LEU A 89 -34.23 8.48 -12.61
CA LEU A 89 -33.78 9.85 -12.40
C LEU A 89 -34.22 10.73 -13.56
N TYR A 90 -34.68 11.94 -13.23
CA TYR A 90 -35.01 12.96 -14.22
C TYR A 90 -33.87 13.99 -14.29
N GLU A 91 -33.54 14.41 -15.51
CA GLU A 91 -32.51 15.43 -15.74
C GLU A 91 -32.78 16.71 -14.91
N GLY A 92 -31.82 17.10 -14.07
CA GLY A 92 -31.91 18.26 -13.18
C GLY A 92 -32.58 18.01 -11.83
N GLU A 93 -33.00 16.78 -11.51
CA GLU A 93 -33.42 16.45 -10.14
C GLU A 93 -32.23 16.23 -9.21
N GLU A 94 -32.30 16.82 -8.02
CA GLU A 94 -31.38 16.48 -6.93
C GLU A 94 -31.66 15.06 -6.45
N LEU A 95 -30.59 14.27 -6.31
CA LEU A 95 -30.64 12.94 -5.69
C LEU A 95 -31.07 13.07 -4.22
N LYS A 96 -32.35 12.82 -3.95
CA LYS A 96 -32.86 12.78 -2.57
C LYS A 96 -32.08 11.75 -1.76
N ASP A 97 -31.81 12.12 -0.51
CA ASP A 97 -31.14 11.26 0.47
C ASP A 97 -29.75 10.76 0.07
N TYR A 98 -29.03 11.47 -0.81
CA TYR A 98 -27.68 11.12 -1.29
C TYR A 98 -26.73 10.69 -0.17
N HIS A 99 -26.60 11.51 0.87
CA HIS A 99 -25.74 11.18 2.02
C HIS A 99 -26.18 9.88 2.70
N LYS A 100 -27.48 9.68 2.94
CA LYS A 100 -27.96 8.45 3.55
C LYS A 100 -27.67 7.21 2.68
N ASN A 101 -27.76 7.38 1.37
CA ASN A 101 -27.62 6.28 0.41
C ASN A 101 -26.15 5.91 0.15
N TYR A 102 -25.26 6.88 -0.02
CA TYR A 102 -23.83 6.64 -0.29
C TYR A 102 -22.95 6.63 0.95
N PHE A 103 -23.31 7.32 2.04
CA PHE A 103 -22.52 7.34 3.27
C PHE A 103 -23.05 6.35 4.30
N ASP A 104 -24.28 6.54 4.79
CA ASP A 104 -24.80 5.75 5.91
C ASP A 104 -24.93 4.26 5.53
N ASN A 105 -25.43 4.00 4.32
CA ASN A 105 -25.69 2.66 3.79
C ASN A 105 -24.54 2.06 2.96
N ASN A 106 -23.37 2.72 2.88
CA ASN A 106 -22.25 2.24 2.07
C ASN A 106 -21.87 0.78 2.42
N PRO A 107 -21.74 -0.14 1.46
CA PRO A 107 -21.43 -1.54 1.75
C PRO A 107 -19.93 -1.77 2.05
N LEU A 108 -19.06 -0.87 1.59
CA LEU A 108 -17.61 -1.01 1.64
C LEU A 108 -17.00 -0.39 2.90
N PHE A 109 -17.45 0.83 3.24
CA PHE A 109 -16.81 1.66 4.24
C PHE A 109 -17.80 2.23 5.27
N LYS A 110 -17.26 2.66 6.41
CA LYS A 110 -17.95 3.41 7.44
C LYS A 110 -17.14 4.65 7.79
N VAL A 111 -17.81 5.79 7.83
CA VAL A 111 -17.24 7.06 8.31
C VAL A 111 -18.04 7.58 9.51
N GLU A 112 -17.33 8.11 10.50
CA GLU A 112 -17.90 8.79 11.67
C GLU A 112 -17.21 10.14 11.87
N TYR A 113 -18.01 11.19 12.05
CA TYR A 113 -17.53 12.55 12.31
C TYR A 113 -17.85 12.95 13.74
N GLU A 114 -16.85 13.46 14.46
CA GLU A 114 -16.98 13.92 15.83
C GLU A 114 -16.32 15.30 15.99
N ARG A 115 -17.09 16.31 16.41
CA ARG A 115 -16.53 17.62 16.74
C ARG A 115 -15.94 17.58 18.15
N LEU A 116 -14.62 17.70 18.27
CA LEU A 116 -13.91 17.68 19.55
C LEU A 116 -13.83 19.08 20.19
N SER A 117 -13.73 20.12 19.37
CA SER A 117 -13.66 21.52 19.83
C SER A 117 -14.23 22.48 18.79
N ASP A 118 -14.10 23.79 19.01
CA ASP A 118 -14.55 24.79 18.03
C ASP A 118 -13.83 24.68 16.69
N THR A 119 -12.56 24.27 16.69
CA THR A 119 -11.69 24.17 15.51
C THR A 119 -11.22 22.75 15.19
N THR A 120 -11.38 21.82 16.12
CA THR A 120 -10.87 20.45 15.99
C THR A 120 -11.99 19.46 15.72
N ASN A 121 -11.83 18.65 14.68
CA ASN A 121 -12.70 17.53 14.35
C ASN A 121 -11.91 16.23 14.32
N ARG A 122 -12.57 15.15 14.73
CA ARG A 122 -12.11 13.77 14.56
C ARG A 122 -12.95 13.12 13.48
N ILE A 123 -12.28 12.46 12.53
CA ILE A 123 -12.91 11.70 11.46
C ILE A 123 -12.38 10.28 11.55
N ALA A 124 -13.25 9.32 11.81
CA ALA A 124 -12.92 7.90 11.84
C ALA A 124 -13.42 7.23 10.55
N PHE A 125 -12.53 6.64 9.78
CA PHE A 125 -12.81 5.98 8.51
C PHE A 125 -12.39 4.50 8.56
N SER A 126 -13.28 3.57 8.23
CA SER A 126 -13.03 2.14 8.41
C SER A 126 -13.65 1.29 7.30
N VAL A 127 -13.10 0.10 7.10
CA VAL A 127 -13.63 -0.92 6.18
C VAL A 127 -14.74 -1.70 6.88
N LYS A 128 -15.92 -1.77 6.25
CA LYS A 128 -17.04 -2.65 6.66
C LYS A 128 -16.82 -4.07 6.16
N ASP A 129 -16.49 -4.21 4.88
CA ASP A 129 -16.30 -5.50 4.21
C ASP A 129 -15.03 -5.47 3.34
N LYS A 130 -13.99 -6.16 3.80
CA LYS A 130 -12.69 -6.15 3.14
C LYS A 130 -12.70 -6.84 1.78
N ASP A 131 -13.50 -7.90 1.62
CA ASP A 131 -13.54 -8.67 0.38
C ASP A 131 -14.25 -7.86 -0.71
N LYS A 132 -15.35 -7.17 -0.36
CA LYS A 132 -16.02 -6.25 -1.29
C LYS A 132 -15.13 -5.06 -1.68
N CYS A 133 -14.35 -4.51 -0.74
CA CYS A 133 -13.39 -3.46 -1.06
C CYS A 133 -12.27 -3.93 -2.00
N LEU A 134 -11.76 -5.15 -1.81
CA LEU A 134 -10.75 -5.74 -2.70
C LEU A 134 -11.31 -5.97 -4.10
N GLN A 135 -12.56 -6.45 -4.22
CA GLN A 135 -13.23 -6.58 -5.51
C GLN A 135 -13.34 -5.24 -6.26
N ALA A 136 -13.71 -4.16 -5.56
CA ALA A 136 -13.76 -2.82 -6.14
C ALA A 136 -12.37 -2.33 -6.60
N LEU A 137 -11.35 -2.60 -5.80
CA LEU A 137 -9.97 -2.24 -6.11
C LEU A 137 -9.44 -3.01 -7.33
N ASP A 138 -9.76 -4.30 -7.44
CA ASP A 138 -9.38 -5.14 -8.58
C ASP A 138 -10.03 -4.64 -9.88
N ASP A 139 -11.32 -4.24 -9.84
CA ASP A 139 -12.01 -3.65 -11.00
C ASP A 139 -11.39 -2.32 -11.42
N TYR A 140 -11.08 -1.43 -10.45
CA TYR A 140 -10.34 -0.19 -10.70
C TYR A 140 -8.98 -0.45 -11.36
N CYS A 141 -8.18 -1.36 -10.78
CA CYS A 141 -6.86 -1.70 -11.29
C CYS A 141 -6.92 -2.36 -12.68
N SER A 142 -7.94 -3.16 -12.94
CA SER A 142 -8.19 -3.75 -14.26
C SER A 142 -8.42 -2.65 -15.31
N LYS A 143 -9.35 -1.74 -15.06
CA LYS A 143 -9.66 -0.60 -15.96
C LYS A 143 -8.45 0.33 -16.14
N TYR A 144 -7.71 0.60 -15.08
CA TYR A 144 -6.46 1.35 -15.14
C TYR A 144 -5.44 0.69 -16.08
N GLY A 145 -5.25 -0.62 -15.98
CA GLY A 145 -4.31 -1.37 -16.81
C GLY A 145 -4.69 -1.48 -18.29
N TYR A 146 -5.96 -1.23 -18.62
CA TYR A 146 -6.47 -1.17 -20.00
C TYR A 146 -6.58 0.27 -20.54
N ASP A 147 -6.04 1.26 -19.82
CA ASP A 147 -6.14 2.69 -20.16
C ASP A 147 -7.60 3.16 -20.33
N GLU A 148 -8.53 2.59 -19.55
CA GLU A 148 -9.97 2.92 -19.62
C GLU A 148 -10.38 4.03 -18.63
N LEU A 149 -9.43 4.58 -17.86
CA LEU A 149 -9.69 5.61 -16.85
C LEU A 149 -9.42 7.01 -17.40
N TRP A 150 -10.45 7.85 -17.28
CA TRP A 150 -10.45 9.25 -17.69
C TRP A 150 -10.56 10.13 -16.44
N ASN A 151 -9.74 11.18 -16.35
CA ASN A 151 -9.88 12.19 -15.31
C ASN A 151 -10.92 13.27 -15.70
N ASP A 152 -11.19 14.20 -14.79
CA ASP A 152 -12.15 15.30 -14.98
C ASP A 152 -11.88 16.19 -16.22
N GLU A 153 -10.64 16.21 -16.71
CA GLU A 153 -10.23 16.96 -17.89
C GLU A 153 -10.40 16.14 -19.19
N ALA A 154 -11.01 14.96 -19.11
CA ALA A 154 -11.08 13.97 -20.18
C ALA A 154 -9.69 13.59 -20.73
N ASN A 155 -8.67 13.60 -19.86
CA ASN A 155 -7.37 13.02 -20.18
C ASN A 155 -7.35 11.55 -19.75
N MET A 156 -6.93 10.69 -20.67
CA MET A 156 -6.69 9.27 -20.42
C MET A 156 -5.41 9.11 -19.59
N LEU A 157 -5.49 8.36 -18.50
CA LEU A 157 -4.32 7.96 -17.73
C LEU A 157 -3.68 6.74 -18.39
N THR A 158 -2.46 6.89 -18.89
CA THR A 158 -1.73 5.78 -19.48
C THR A 158 -0.94 5.02 -18.41
N CYS A 159 -1.26 3.74 -18.24
CA CYS A 159 -0.57 2.82 -17.34
C CYS A 159 0.94 2.81 -17.60
N GLU A 160 1.34 2.74 -18.88
CA GLU A 160 2.76 2.72 -19.28
C GLU A 160 3.52 3.96 -18.76
N ALA A 161 2.92 5.15 -18.85
CA ALA A 161 3.59 6.38 -18.44
C ALA A 161 3.79 6.44 -16.93
N GLN A 162 2.81 5.95 -16.17
CA GLN A 162 2.87 5.93 -14.71
C GLN A 162 3.84 4.85 -14.21
N ASP A 163 3.82 3.65 -14.80
CA ASP A 163 4.78 2.59 -14.51
C ASP A 163 6.21 3.04 -14.84
N LYS A 164 6.40 3.80 -15.92
CA LYS A 164 7.70 4.39 -16.25
C LYS A 164 8.19 5.36 -15.18
N GLN A 165 7.30 6.19 -14.64
CA GLN A 165 7.67 7.12 -13.57
C GLN A 165 8.03 6.37 -12.28
N LEU A 166 7.28 5.32 -11.95
CA LEU A 166 7.58 4.46 -10.81
C LEU A 166 8.92 3.74 -11.03
N TYR A 167 9.14 3.11 -12.18
CA TYR A 167 10.41 2.46 -12.52
C TYR A 167 11.60 3.41 -12.39
N ASN A 168 11.49 4.63 -12.95
CA ASN A 168 12.56 5.62 -12.86
C ASN A 168 12.85 6.01 -11.40
N LEU A 169 11.82 6.16 -10.56
CA LEU A 169 11.99 6.43 -9.12
C LEU A 169 12.75 5.29 -8.43
N LEU A 170 12.33 4.04 -8.68
CA LEU A 170 12.95 2.87 -8.03
C LEU A 170 14.40 2.66 -8.48
N THR A 171 14.73 3.07 -9.71
CA THR A 171 16.06 2.87 -10.31
C THR A 171 17.00 4.07 -10.17
N GLU A 172 16.54 5.22 -9.68
CA GLU A 172 17.28 6.50 -9.70
C GLU A 172 18.64 6.49 -8.94
N LYS A 173 18.90 5.50 -8.07
CA LYS A 173 20.09 5.49 -7.19
C LYS A 173 20.84 4.15 -7.09
N ASP A 174 20.78 3.27 -8.08
CA ASP A 174 21.33 1.90 -7.97
C ASP A 174 20.84 1.23 -6.66
N TYR A 175 19.55 1.35 -6.35
CA TYR A 175 18.96 0.67 -5.21
C TYR A 175 19.04 -0.84 -5.45
N ASN A 176 20.12 -1.46 -4.98
CA ASN A 176 20.32 -2.92 -4.90
C ASN A 176 19.40 -3.58 -3.85
N LEU A 177 18.20 -3.07 -3.65
CA LEU A 177 17.29 -3.51 -2.61
C LEU A 177 15.95 -3.89 -3.24
N ASN A 178 15.48 -5.09 -2.92
CA ASN A 178 14.12 -5.53 -3.27
C ASN A 178 13.05 -4.83 -2.43
N ASN A 179 13.41 -3.89 -1.55
CA ASN A 179 12.47 -3.15 -0.71
C ASN A 179 12.69 -1.64 -0.88
N PHE A 180 11.63 -0.89 -1.20
CA PHE A 180 11.68 0.56 -1.40
C PHE A 180 10.70 1.29 -0.50
N VAL A 181 11.05 2.51 -0.12
CA VAL A 181 10.18 3.41 0.65
C VAL A 181 9.67 4.48 -0.31
N ILE A 182 8.36 4.59 -0.44
CA ILE A 182 7.71 5.61 -1.27
C ILE A 182 6.97 6.55 -0.34
N THR A 183 7.22 7.85 -0.50
CA THR A 183 6.64 8.92 0.33
C THR A 183 5.85 9.94 -0.48
N ASP A 184 5.58 9.64 -1.75
CA ASP A 184 4.89 10.53 -2.67
C ASP A 184 3.63 9.83 -3.17
N ILE A 185 2.50 10.53 -3.03
CA ILE A 185 1.17 10.01 -3.29
C ILE A 185 0.92 9.76 -4.78
N LYS A 186 1.62 10.47 -5.67
CA LYS A 186 1.40 10.37 -7.12
C LYS A 186 1.67 8.98 -7.70
N TYR A 187 2.41 8.13 -6.98
CA TYR A 187 2.73 6.77 -7.44
C TYR A 187 1.65 5.75 -7.06
N ILE A 188 0.64 6.11 -6.27
CA ILE A 188 -0.34 5.16 -5.70
C ILE A 188 -1.05 4.31 -6.75
N LYS A 189 -1.38 4.88 -7.91
CA LYS A 189 -2.07 4.17 -9.00
C LYS A 189 -1.21 3.06 -9.59
N ALA A 190 0.01 3.40 -9.99
CA ALA A 190 1.01 2.42 -10.46
C ALA A 190 1.31 1.37 -9.38
N LEU A 191 1.37 1.77 -8.11
CA LEU A 191 1.59 0.85 -7.00
C LEU A 191 0.45 -0.16 -6.85
N CYS A 192 -0.80 0.30 -6.73
CA CYS A 192 -1.96 -0.59 -6.60
C CYS A 192 -2.08 -1.53 -7.81
N TYR A 193 -1.86 -1.01 -9.03
CA TYR A 193 -1.91 -1.83 -10.24
C TYR A 193 -0.83 -2.91 -10.28
N ASN A 194 0.42 -2.57 -9.96
CA ASN A 194 1.50 -3.54 -9.97
C ASN A 194 1.41 -4.54 -8.80
N GLU A 195 0.76 -4.17 -7.69
CA GLU A 195 0.37 -5.13 -6.64
C GLU A 195 -0.73 -6.08 -7.13
N TYR A 196 -1.75 -5.57 -7.82
CA TYR A 196 -2.79 -6.38 -8.46
C TYR A 196 -2.22 -7.36 -9.49
N LYS A 197 -1.15 -6.97 -10.20
CA LYS A 197 -0.42 -7.85 -11.14
C LYS A 197 0.62 -8.75 -10.48
N GLU A 198 0.72 -8.76 -9.16
CA GLU A 198 1.70 -9.55 -8.39
C GLU A 198 3.16 -9.23 -8.79
N LYS A 199 3.43 -8.02 -9.28
CA LYS A 199 4.78 -7.55 -9.66
C LYS A 199 5.52 -6.87 -8.50
N LEU A 200 4.77 -6.42 -7.49
CA LEU A 200 5.28 -5.90 -6.23
C LEU A 200 4.27 -6.19 -5.12
N SER A 201 4.67 -6.03 -3.86
CA SER A 201 3.73 -6.01 -2.73
C SER A 201 3.84 -4.74 -1.91
N ILE A 202 2.70 -4.21 -1.45
CA ILE A 202 2.62 -2.97 -0.66
C ILE A 202 2.40 -3.32 0.81
N ALA A 203 3.28 -2.81 1.67
CA ALA A 203 3.19 -2.93 3.11
C ALA A 203 3.21 -1.55 3.79
N ASN A 204 2.67 -1.48 5.00
CA ASN A 204 2.71 -0.29 5.87
C ASN A 204 2.20 0.99 5.16
N ALA A 205 1.18 0.84 4.32
CA ALA A 205 0.54 1.94 3.62
C ALA A 205 -0.18 2.86 4.61
N THR A 206 0.15 4.14 4.60
CA THR A 206 -0.43 5.16 5.46
C THR A 206 -0.68 6.43 4.67
N ILE A 207 -1.79 7.09 4.97
CA ILE A 207 -2.14 8.41 4.46
C ILE A 207 -2.23 9.38 5.63
N GLY A 208 -1.80 10.62 5.42
CA GLY A 208 -1.96 11.72 6.36
C GLY A 208 -2.09 13.05 5.62
N ILE A 209 -2.15 14.14 6.39
CA ILE A 209 -2.14 15.51 5.88
C ILE A 209 -0.87 16.19 6.37
N ASP A 210 -0.13 16.85 5.48
CA ASP A 210 1.08 17.59 5.85
C ASP A 210 0.78 18.98 6.41
N GLU A 211 1.85 19.69 6.80
CA GLU A 211 1.78 21.08 7.30
C GLU A 211 1.23 22.09 6.28
N ASN A 212 1.20 21.73 4.99
CA ASN A 212 0.65 22.54 3.90
C ASN A 212 -0.79 22.13 3.53
N ASN A 213 -1.44 21.30 4.38
CA ASN A 213 -2.77 20.76 4.18
C ASN A 213 -2.92 19.89 2.91
N LYS A 214 -1.83 19.25 2.48
CA LYS A 214 -1.83 18.34 1.33
C LYS A 214 -1.82 16.88 1.79
N PRO A 215 -2.51 15.99 1.08
CA PRO A 215 -2.42 14.57 1.37
C PRO A 215 -1.01 14.05 1.10
N VAL A 216 -0.49 13.29 2.05
CA VAL A 216 0.79 12.59 1.96
C VAL A 216 0.55 11.10 2.14
N PHE A 217 1.17 10.32 1.28
CA PHE A 217 1.10 8.87 1.33
C PHE A 217 2.48 8.28 1.55
N ARG A 218 2.56 7.26 2.38
CA ARG A 218 3.80 6.53 2.65
C ARG A 218 3.54 5.05 2.64
N CYS A 219 4.40 4.29 1.97
CA CYS A 219 4.39 2.84 2.02
C CYS A 219 5.80 2.27 1.89
N THR A 220 5.93 0.99 2.25
CA THR A 220 7.06 0.15 1.86
C THR A 220 6.58 -0.76 0.74
N ILE A 221 7.38 -0.90 -0.31
CA ILE A 221 7.12 -1.86 -1.38
C ILE A 221 8.20 -2.93 -1.37
N ALA A 222 7.81 -4.18 -1.61
CA ALA A 222 8.74 -5.23 -1.98
C ALA A 222 8.63 -5.47 -3.50
N ASP A 223 9.74 -5.40 -4.22
CA ASP A 223 9.81 -5.74 -5.63
C ASP A 223 9.72 -7.25 -5.79
N GLU A 224 8.72 -7.69 -6.57
CA GLU A 224 8.46 -9.10 -6.88
C GLU A 224 8.73 -9.38 -8.37
N GLY A 225 9.60 -8.57 -8.99
CA GLY A 225 9.98 -8.66 -10.40
C GLY A 225 9.50 -7.49 -11.25
N PHE A 226 8.88 -6.44 -10.68
CA PHE A 226 8.52 -5.23 -11.39
C PHE A 226 9.74 -4.59 -12.07
N VAL A 227 10.83 -4.35 -11.33
CA VAL A 227 12.03 -3.69 -11.88
C VAL A 227 12.74 -4.56 -12.92
N GLU A 228 12.92 -5.85 -12.63
CA GLU A 228 13.62 -6.78 -13.55
C GLU A 228 12.83 -7.09 -14.83
N GLY A 229 11.50 -7.08 -14.73
CA GLY A 229 10.55 -7.32 -15.81
C GLY A 229 10.12 -6.06 -16.57
N TYR A 230 10.46 -4.86 -16.07
CA TYR A 230 10.06 -3.61 -16.71
C TYR A 230 10.59 -3.54 -18.16
N GLY A 231 9.67 -3.38 -19.11
CA GLY A 231 9.98 -3.35 -20.55
C GLY A 231 10.29 -4.71 -21.20
N LYS A 232 10.07 -5.83 -20.50
CA LYS A 232 10.24 -7.20 -21.03
C LYS A 232 8.94 -7.96 -21.31
N ASP A 233 7.79 -7.37 -21.01
CA ASP A 233 6.48 -7.81 -21.51
C ASP A 233 6.16 -6.86 -22.69
N ASP A 234 6.35 -7.17 -23.98
CA ASP A 234 5.90 -8.35 -24.72
C ASP A 234 7.02 -9.09 -25.48
N ASN A 235 7.03 -10.40 -25.31
CA ASN A 235 7.79 -11.44 -26.02
C ASN A 235 9.18 -11.81 -25.48
N VAL A 236 9.34 -13.13 -25.43
CA VAL A 236 10.56 -13.95 -25.44
C VAL A 236 10.90 -14.58 -24.08
N GLU A 237 10.53 -15.87 -23.98
CA GLU A 237 11.19 -16.85 -23.14
C GLU A 237 12.71 -16.76 -23.34
N ASP A 238 13.50 -16.41 -22.31
CA ASP A 238 14.95 -16.51 -22.42
C ASP A 238 15.61 -17.13 -21.18
N VAL A 239 15.88 -18.42 -21.34
CA VAL A 239 17.15 -19.12 -21.15
C VAL A 239 18.18 -18.47 -20.19
N LYS A 240 18.38 -19.18 -19.07
CA LYS A 240 19.44 -18.98 -18.07
C LYS A 240 20.84 -18.92 -18.68
N ALA A 241 21.63 -17.93 -18.27
CA ALA A 241 23.08 -17.93 -18.42
C ALA A 241 23.77 -17.88 -17.05
N GLU A 242 24.47 -18.96 -16.71
CA GLU A 242 25.36 -19.03 -15.54
C GLU A 242 26.65 -18.23 -15.79
N ALA A 243 26.99 -17.32 -14.87
CA ALA A 243 28.28 -16.64 -14.87
C ALA A 243 29.26 -17.32 -13.89
N LYS A 244 30.48 -17.59 -14.39
CA LYS A 244 31.59 -18.22 -13.67
C LYS A 244 32.19 -17.30 -12.61
N THR A 245 32.26 -17.77 -11.37
CA THR A 245 32.97 -17.14 -10.26
C THR A 245 34.46 -17.51 -10.27
N LYS A 246 35.33 -16.51 -10.04
CA LYS A 246 36.76 -16.70 -9.74
C LYS A 246 36.93 -17.07 -8.26
N ALA A 247 37.78 -18.06 -8.02
CA ALA A 247 38.08 -18.60 -6.70
C ALA A 247 38.89 -17.62 -5.83
N ASP A 248 38.55 -17.56 -4.55
CA ASP A 248 39.44 -17.10 -3.49
C ASP A 248 39.35 -17.99 -2.25
N LYS A 249 40.44 -18.02 -1.47
CA LYS A 249 40.78 -19.05 -0.46
C LYS A 249 39.66 -19.39 0.55
N PRO A 250 39.62 -20.65 1.07
CA PRO A 250 38.51 -21.11 1.90
C PRO A 250 38.51 -20.42 3.27
N LYS A 251 37.64 -19.41 3.43
CA LYS A 251 37.11 -19.02 4.75
C LYS A 251 36.36 -20.23 5.30
N LYS A 252 36.59 -20.60 6.58
CA LYS A 252 35.77 -21.63 7.24
C LYS A 252 34.31 -21.22 7.13
N VAL A 253 33.51 -22.04 6.44
CA VAL A 253 32.09 -21.77 6.20
C VAL A 253 31.36 -21.71 7.54
N ARG A 254 30.85 -20.51 7.88
CA ARG A 254 29.97 -20.32 9.02
C ARG A 254 28.61 -20.93 8.67
N LYS A 255 28.11 -21.82 9.52
CA LYS A 255 26.79 -22.46 9.33
C LYS A 255 25.71 -21.94 10.27
N HIS A 256 26.09 -21.19 11.30
CA HIS A 256 25.21 -20.75 12.37
C HIS A 256 25.56 -19.35 12.86
N PHE A 257 24.54 -18.63 13.32
CA PHE A 257 24.74 -17.36 14.03
C PHE A 257 25.34 -17.61 15.41
N SER A 258 26.13 -16.66 15.90
CA SER A 258 26.49 -16.61 17.33
C SER A 258 25.23 -16.41 18.18
N PRO A 259 25.17 -16.90 19.43
CA PRO A 259 23.95 -16.84 20.24
C PRO A 259 23.29 -15.46 20.33
N SER A 260 24.08 -14.40 20.58
CA SER A 260 23.56 -13.03 20.65
C SER A 260 23.02 -12.47 19.33
N VAL A 261 23.49 -13.00 18.19
CA VAL A 261 23.01 -12.64 16.85
C VAL A 261 21.82 -13.51 16.46
N GLN A 262 21.75 -14.74 16.96
CA GLN A 262 20.63 -15.66 16.74
C GLN A 262 19.33 -15.10 17.34
N ASP A 263 19.39 -14.45 18.51
CA ASP A 263 18.21 -13.85 19.13
C ASP A 263 17.62 -12.71 18.27
N LEU A 264 18.48 -11.84 17.75
CA LEU A 264 18.09 -10.79 16.81
C LEU A 264 17.58 -11.36 15.48
N PHE A 265 18.25 -12.40 14.96
CA PHE A 265 17.81 -13.09 13.76
C PHE A 265 16.43 -13.72 13.93
N ASN A 266 16.14 -14.36 15.08
CA ASN A 266 14.83 -14.93 15.38
C ASN A 266 13.75 -13.85 15.51
N TYR A 267 14.10 -12.70 16.10
CA TYR A 267 13.22 -11.54 16.20
C TYR A 267 12.86 -11.01 14.81
N ILE A 268 13.88 -10.74 13.98
CA ILE A 268 13.73 -10.35 12.57
C ILE A 268 12.92 -11.38 11.80
N LYS A 269 13.13 -12.67 12.07
CA LYS A 269 12.41 -13.75 11.41
C LYS A 269 10.92 -13.71 11.69
N THR A 270 10.56 -13.44 12.93
CA THR A 270 9.16 -13.31 13.33
C THR A 270 8.51 -12.11 12.62
N TYR A 271 9.23 -10.99 12.53
CA TYR A 271 8.80 -9.77 11.83
C TYR A 271 8.66 -10.00 10.32
N ALA A 272 9.69 -10.56 9.68
CA ALA A 272 9.68 -10.89 8.25
C ALA A 272 8.57 -11.92 7.90
N GLN A 273 8.34 -12.93 8.75
CA GLN A 273 7.23 -13.88 8.58
C GLN A 273 5.85 -13.20 8.70
N ALA A 274 5.75 -12.17 9.54
CA ALA A 274 4.57 -11.33 9.65
C ALA A 274 4.48 -10.25 8.55
N ARG A 275 5.41 -10.24 7.57
CA ARG A 275 5.55 -9.21 6.53
C ARG A 275 5.69 -7.80 7.11
N ASP A 276 6.34 -7.70 8.27
CA ASP A 276 6.72 -6.45 8.91
C ASP A 276 8.22 -6.24 8.75
N TYR A 277 8.61 -5.22 7.99
CA TYR A 277 10.01 -5.01 7.62
C TYR A 277 10.63 -3.79 8.31
N GLN A 278 9.89 -3.13 9.20
CA GLN A 278 10.38 -1.99 9.96
C GLN A 278 10.51 -2.37 11.43
N ILE A 279 11.71 -2.18 11.99
CA ILE A 279 11.97 -2.41 13.41
C ILE A 279 12.52 -1.12 14.00
N TYR A 280 11.75 -0.48 14.88
CA TYR A 280 12.18 0.76 15.51
C TYR A 280 13.18 0.48 16.64
N PRO A 281 14.19 1.35 16.87
CA PRO A 281 15.20 1.11 17.90
C PRO A 281 14.60 0.94 19.30
N TYR A 282 13.51 1.66 19.63
CA TYR A 282 12.83 1.52 20.92
C TYR A 282 12.17 0.16 21.13
N GLU A 283 11.93 -0.61 20.06
CA GLU A 283 11.39 -1.97 20.14
C GLU A 283 12.47 -2.95 20.63
N LEU A 284 13.73 -2.68 20.27
CA LEU A 284 14.88 -3.52 20.59
C LEU A 284 15.67 -3.03 21.80
N ILE A 285 15.57 -1.74 22.14
CA ILE A 285 16.38 -1.08 23.17
C ILE A 285 15.55 -0.83 24.45
N GLY A 286 16.12 -1.20 25.59
CA GLY A 286 15.60 -0.88 26.92
C GLY A 286 16.03 -1.92 27.96
N GLU A 287 15.29 -2.05 29.05
CA GLU A 287 15.65 -2.97 30.13
C GLU A 287 15.34 -4.43 29.75
N LYS A 288 16.29 -5.32 30.07
CA LYS A 288 16.09 -6.76 29.97
C LYS A 288 15.12 -7.23 31.05
N PRO A 289 14.28 -8.24 30.79
CA PRO A 289 14.33 -9.18 29.65
C PRO A 289 13.48 -8.79 28.44
N GLU A 290 12.69 -7.72 28.53
CA GLU A 290 11.72 -7.33 27.49
C GLU A 290 12.38 -6.82 26.21
N LYS A 291 13.61 -6.33 26.32
CA LYS A 291 14.38 -5.74 25.22
C LYS A 291 15.66 -6.51 24.97
N LEU A 292 16.07 -6.58 23.70
CA LEU A 292 17.24 -7.34 23.27
C LEU A 292 18.56 -6.63 23.63
N TYR A 293 18.57 -5.29 23.64
CA TYR A 293 19.77 -4.48 23.80
C TYR A 293 19.57 -3.31 24.77
N GLU A 294 20.68 -2.85 25.37
CA GLU A 294 20.65 -1.80 26.39
C GLU A 294 20.73 -0.39 25.79
N ASN A 295 21.29 -0.26 24.59
CA ASN A 295 21.49 1.03 23.93
C ASN A 295 21.73 0.89 22.42
N MET A 296 21.70 2.04 21.73
CA MET A 296 21.84 2.13 20.28
C MET A 296 23.22 1.69 19.76
N GLY A 297 24.29 1.91 20.53
CA GLY A 297 25.64 1.47 20.16
C GLY A 297 25.76 -0.05 20.12
N THR A 298 25.13 -0.73 21.08
CA THR A 298 25.06 -2.19 21.15
C THR A 298 24.21 -2.76 20.02
N LEU A 299 23.04 -2.16 19.76
CA LEU A 299 22.17 -2.53 18.65
C LEU A 299 22.89 -2.40 17.30
N THR A 300 23.52 -1.25 17.04
CA THR A 300 24.28 -1.02 15.79
C THR A 300 25.38 -2.05 15.58
N THR A 301 26.12 -2.38 16.65
CA THR A 301 27.18 -3.40 16.58
C THR A 301 26.61 -4.78 16.27
N MET A 302 25.45 -5.13 16.83
CA MET A 302 24.82 -6.42 16.60
C MET A 302 24.20 -6.53 15.21
N VAL A 303 23.62 -5.45 14.69
CA VAL A 303 23.14 -5.40 13.29
C VAL A 303 24.30 -5.57 12.31
N ASN A 304 25.43 -4.91 12.55
CA ASN A 304 26.63 -5.10 11.70
C ASN A 304 27.12 -6.56 11.72
N ARG A 305 27.19 -7.17 12.92
CA ARG A 305 27.56 -8.59 13.08
C ARG A 305 26.54 -9.54 12.47
N LEU A 306 25.25 -9.21 12.53
CA LEU A 306 24.18 -9.95 11.89
C LEU A 306 24.40 -9.99 10.38
N ASN A 307 24.58 -8.83 9.74
CA ASN A 307 24.81 -8.74 8.30
C ASN A 307 26.09 -9.46 7.87
N GLU A 308 27.16 -9.35 8.65
CA GLU A 308 28.41 -10.09 8.39
C GLU A 308 28.18 -11.60 8.44
N GLN A 309 27.59 -12.12 9.52
CA GLN A 309 27.35 -13.55 9.67
C GLN A 309 26.34 -14.09 8.65
N TYR A 310 25.35 -13.27 8.26
CA TYR A 310 24.37 -13.63 7.26
C TYR A 310 25.00 -13.84 5.88
N ARG A 311 25.86 -12.91 5.44
CA ARG A 311 26.64 -13.04 4.20
C ARG A 311 27.53 -14.28 4.21
N GLU A 312 28.16 -14.57 5.35
CA GLU A 312 28.97 -15.78 5.51
C GLU A 312 28.17 -17.09 5.41
N ILE A 313 26.91 -17.09 5.87
CA ILE A 313 26.01 -18.27 5.83
C ILE A 313 25.38 -18.45 4.45
N CYS A 314 24.96 -17.37 3.80
CA CYS A 314 24.30 -17.40 2.50
C CYS A 314 25.27 -17.42 1.32
N HIS A 315 26.57 -17.26 1.58
CA HIS A 315 27.61 -17.20 0.55
C HIS A 315 27.43 -16.09 -0.48
N ASP A 316 26.86 -14.96 -0.05
CA ASP A 316 26.61 -13.79 -0.88
C ASP A 316 27.06 -12.53 -0.14
N ASP A 317 28.13 -11.89 -0.60
CA ASP A 317 28.70 -10.70 0.03
C ASP A 317 27.91 -9.40 -0.23
N THR A 318 26.96 -9.46 -1.18
CA THR A 318 26.15 -8.31 -1.61
C THR A 318 24.90 -8.12 -0.76
N ILE A 319 24.45 -9.17 -0.06
CA ILE A 319 23.21 -9.13 0.72
C ILE A 319 23.41 -8.39 2.05
N THR A 320 22.45 -7.55 2.37
CA THR A 320 22.27 -6.97 3.70
C THR A 320 20.94 -7.47 4.25
N LEU A 321 20.92 -8.01 5.47
CA LEU A 321 19.68 -8.50 6.09
C LEU A 321 18.92 -7.37 6.80
N MET A 322 19.65 -6.43 7.42
CA MET A 322 19.05 -5.32 8.16
C MET A 322 19.87 -4.03 8.00
N LYS A 323 19.22 -2.92 7.64
CA LYS A 323 19.89 -1.62 7.39
C LYS A 323 19.18 -0.50 8.12
N TYR A 324 19.93 0.40 8.76
CA TYR A 324 19.35 1.58 9.40
C TYR A 324 18.96 2.62 8.36
N ASP A 325 17.70 3.04 8.37
CA ASP A 325 17.21 4.18 7.61
C ASP A 325 17.20 5.43 8.51
N LYS A 326 17.99 6.44 8.13
CA LYS A 326 18.11 7.67 8.90
C LYS A 326 16.88 8.58 8.80
N THR A 327 16.08 8.42 7.75
CA THR A 327 14.88 9.22 7.49
C THR A 327 13.72 8.74 8.35
N LEU A 328 13.58 7.42 8.49
CA LEU A 328 12.53 6.79 9.30
C LEU A 328 12.93 6.53 10.75
N GLU A 329 14.21 6.77 11.07
CA GLU A 329 14.82 6.47 12.37
C GLU A 329 14.58 5.01 12.81
N CYS A 330 14.56 4.09 11.85
CA CYS A 330 14.28 2.66 12.07
C CYS A 330 15.26 1.75 11.31
N TYR A 331 15.27 0.47 11.66
CA TYR A 331 15.98 -0.55 10.90
C TYR A 331 15.03 -1.27 9.95
N MET A 332 15.40 -1.30 8.68
CA MET A 332 14.70 -2.02 7.62
C MET A 332 15.23 -3.44 7.50
N ILE A 333 14.35 -4.44 7.38
CA ILE A 333 14.69 -5.80 6.93
C ILE A 333 14.80 -5.76 5.40
N THR A 334 15.98 -6.07 4.88
CA THR A 334 16.35 -5.82 3.48
C THR A 334 16.54 -7.08 2.64
N ASP A 335 16.57 -8.25 3.27
CA ASP A 335 16.53 -9.55 2.58
C ASP A 335 15.38 -10.37 3.16
N ILE A 336 14.46 -10.78 2.28
CA ILE A 336 13.30 -11.59 2.61
C ILE A 336 13.65 -12.99 2.13
N TRP A 337 13.80 -13.95 3.05
CA TRP A 337 14.03 -15.34 2.67
C TRP A 337 12.99 -15.73 1.63
N ASN A 338 13.45 -16.24 0.50
CA ASN A 338 12.61 -16.91 -0.49
C ASN A 338 11.61 -17.80 0.25
N ASN A 339 10.36 -17.35 0.38
CA ASN A 339 9.21 -18.16 0.74
C ASN A 339 8.86 -19.05 -0.47
N LYS A 340 9.87 -19.71 -1.06
CA LYS A 340 9.64 -20.92 -1.80
C LYS A 340 9.32 -21.97 -0.75
N THR A 341 8.03 -22.08 -0.48
CA THR A 341 7.37 -23.28 -0.01
C THR A 341 8.01 -24.47 -0.73
N VAL A 342 8.95 -25.13 -0.06
CA VAL A 342 9.17 -26.55 -0.30
C VAL A 342 7.96 -27.20 0.34
N ILE A 343 7.03 -27.64 -0.50
CA ILE A 343 5.95 -28.56 -0.12
C ILE A 343 6.57 -29.82 0.48
#